data_AF-A0A2G6N2B5-F1
#
_entry.id   AF-A0A2G6N2B5-F1
#
_cell.length_a   1.000
_cell.length_b   1.000
_cell.length_c   1.000
_cell.angle_alpha   90.00
_cell.angle_beta   90.00
_cell.angle_gamma   90.00
#
_symmetry.space_group_name_H-M   'P 1'
#
loop_
_entity.id
_entity.type
_entity.pdbx_description
1 polymer ?
#
loop_
_entity_poly.entity_id
_entity_poly.type
_entity_poly.pdbx_seq_one_letter_code
_entity_poly.pdbx_strand_id
1 'polypeptide(L)'
;MDTPKATSAPQAEVLSRVLSEHEAEPHPWLADDKQLRLHASLHTVVESQLSDPTTPFVARAFERLQHDGLTRHEAIHAIADVASTELMAALSEGRYDAGRYRGAIEALDADEAREREHERIARSEPITLPTPQAAEGEGEGEQVLMKVEGDDLP
;
A
#
# COMPACT_ATOMS: atom_id res chain seq x y z
N MET A 1 -29.73 -21.99 -10.90
CA MET A 1 -29.30 -20.58 -10.97
C MET A 1 -27.82 -20.58 -10.68
N ASP A 2 -27.00 -20.29 -11.68
CA ASP A 2 -25.54 -20.31 -11.58
C ASP A 2 -25.10 -18.95 -11.04
N THR A 3 -24.56 -18.91 -9.82
CA THR A 3 -24.00 -17.67 -9.24
C THR A 3 -22.68 -17.37 -9.94
N PRO A 4 -22.47 -16.17 -10.50
CA PRO A 4 -21.17 -15.82 -11.08
C PRO A 4 -20.11 -15.89 -9.97
N LYS A 5 -19.07 -16.70 -10.20
CA LYS A 5 -17.91 -16.77 -9.33
C LYS A 5 -17.18 -15.43 -9.42
N ALA A 6 -17.14 -14.67 -8.34
CA ALA A 6 -16.29 -13.49 -8.24
C ALA A 6 -14.84 -13.89 -8.52
N THR A 7 -14.32 -13.50 -9.67
CA THR A 7 -12.90 -13.64 -10.01
C THR A 7 -12.20 -12.35 -9.58
N SER A 8 -11.72 -12.31 -8.34
CA SER A 8 -10.73 -11.31 -7.94
C SER A 8 -9.47 -11.52 -8.77
N ALA A 9 -8.85 -10.45 -9.25
CA ALA A 9 -7.52 -10.54 -9.85
C ALA A 9 -6.55 -11.19 -8.84
N PRO A 10 -5.59 -12.03 -9.28
CA PRO A 10 -4.53 -12.52 -8.41
C PRO A 10 -3.81 -11.34 -7.73
N GLN A 11 -3.47 -11.47 -6.45
CA GLN A 11 -2.82 -10.39 -5.69
C GLN A 11 -1.54 -9.86 -6.36
N ALA A 12 -0.81 -10.73 -7.08
CA ALA A 12 0.36 -10.34 -7.85
C ALA A 12 0.04 -9.39 -9.02
N GLU A 13 -1.13 -9.56 -9.65
CA GLU A 13 -1.60 -8.67 -10.72
C GLU A 13 -2.01 -7.32 -10.17
N VAL A 14 -2.73 -7.30 -9.04
CA VAL A 14 -3.08 -6.06 -8.34
C VAL A 14 -1.81 -5.30 -7.94
N LEU A 15 -0.84 -5.98 -7.33
CA LEU A 15 0.43 -5.36 -6.97
C LEU A 15 1.16 -4.80 -8.19
N SER A 16 1.22 -5.54 -9.30
CA SER A 16 1.86 -5.06 -10.53
C SER A 16 1.17 -3.82 -11.10
N ARG A 17 -0.16 -3.77 -11.07
CA ARG A 17 -0.92 -2.59 -11.52
C ARG A 17 -0.64 -1.39 -10.63
N VAL A 18 -0.73 -1.56 -9.31
CA VAL A 18 -0.49 -0.50 -8.32
C VAL A 18 0.92 0.08 -8.46
N LEU A 19 1.92 -0.78 -8.66
CA LEU A 19 3.30 -0.31 -8.88
C LEU A 19 3.43 0.52 -10.17
N SER A 20 2.76 0.12 -11.25
CA SER A 20 2.75 0.89 -12.51
C SER A 20 2.01 2.22 -12.37
N GLU A 21 0.92 2.27 -11.61
CA GLU A 21 0.16 3.51 -11.35
C GLU A 21 1.00 4.48 -10.52
N HIS A 22 1.74 4.01 -9.51
CA HIS A 22 2.64 4.85 -8.71
C HIS A 22 3.92 5.29 -9.43
N GLU A 23 4.31 4.63 -10.52
CA GLU A 23 5.36 5.15 -11.40
C GLU A 23 4.87 6.37 -12.18
N ALA A 24 3.60 6.38 -12.61
CA ALA A 24 2.98 7.49 -13.33
C ALA A 24 2.57 8.64 -12.40
N GLU A 25 2.08 8.31 -11.20
CA GLU A 25 1.60 9.24 -10.17
C GLU A 25 2.35 8.97 -8.85
N PRO A 26 3.61 9.45 -8.73
CA PRO A 26 4.42 9.18 -7.55
C PRO A 26 3.91 9.95 -6.33
N HIS A 27 3.97 9.30 -5.17
CA HIS A 27 3.68 9.92 -3.87
C HIS A 27 4.97 10.28 -3.14
N PRO A 28 5.30 11.58 -2.98
CA PRO A 28 6.54 12.02 -2.35
C PRO A 28 6.76 11.53 -0.90
N TRP A 29 5.71 11.11 -0.20
CA TRP A 29 5.82 10.55 1.16
C TRP A 29 6.15 9.06 1.20
N LEU A 30 6.14 8.35 0.08
CA LEU A 30 6.58 6.96 0.01
C LEU A 30 8.08 6.94 -0.28
N ALA A 31 8.87 6.98 0.80
CA ALA A 31 10.32 7.20 0.75
C ALA A 31 11.14 5.96 0.33
N ASP A 32 10.58 4.77 0.48
CA ASP A 32 11.27 3.51 0.18
C ASP A 32 10.31 2.42 -0.33
N ASP A 33 10.88 1.38 -0.95
CA ASP A 33 10.16 0.25 -1.52
C ASP A 33 9.28 -0.50 -0.52
N LYS A 34 9.63 -0.53 0.77
CA LYS A 34 8.85 -1.24 1.79
C LYS A 34 7.59 -0.45 2.12
N GLN A 35 7.69 0.88 2.19
CA GLN A 35 6.54 1.77 2.34
C GLN A 35 5.59 1.64 1.16
N LEU A 36 6.12 1.63 -0.07
CA LEU A 36 5.32 1.41 -1.28
C LEU A 36 4.62 0.04 -1.28
N ARG A 37 5.32 -1.02 -0.89
CA ARG A 37 4.71 -2.37 -0.79
C ARG A 37 3.64 -2.44 0.30
N LEU A 38 3.84 -1.77 1.43
CA LEU A 38 2.84 -1.69 2.49
C LEU A 38 1.62 -0.91 2.01
N HIS A 39 1.81 0.24 1.36
CA HIS A 39 0.75 1.02 0.71
C HIS A 39 -0.03 0.19 -0.32
N ALA A 40 0.67 -0.54 -1.20
CA ALA A 40 0.05 -1.41 -2.20
C ALA A 40 -0.74 -2.59 -1.59
N SER A 41 -0.40 -3.02 -0.37
CA SER A 41 -1.20 -4.03 0.34
C SER A 41 -2.59 -3.50 0.72
N LEU A 42 -2.72 -2.20 1.03
CA LEU A 42 -4.02 -1.57 1.29
C LEU A 42 -4.88 -1.50 0.03
N HIS A 43 -4.28 -1.19 -1.12
CA HIS A 43 -4.99 -1.30 -2.41
C HIS A 43 -5.56 -2.70 -2.62
N THR A 44 -4.78 -3.73 -2.30
CA THR A 44 -5.20 -5.13 -2.46
C THR A 44 -6.39 -5.48 -1.56
N VAL A 45 -6.45 -4.91 -0.34
CA VAL A 45 -7.61 -5.06 0.55
C VAL A 45 -8.87 -4.50 -0.11
N VAL A 46 -8.80 -3.28 -0.62
CA VAL A 46 -9.95 -2.62 -1.27
C VAL A 46 -10.39 -3.37 -2.52
N GLU A 47 -9.45 -3.73 -3.39
CA GLU A 47 -9.71 -4.50 -4.61
C GLU A 47 -10.38 -5.85 -4.33
N SER A 48 -9.98 -6.50 -3.23
CA SER A 48 -10.63 -7.74 -2.77
C SER A 48 -12.07 -7.47 -2.34
N GLN A 49 -12.33 -6.38 -1.61
CA GLN A 49 -13.68 -5.99 -1.18
C GLN A 49 -14.60 -5.61 -2.35
N LEU A 50 -14.06 -5.06 -3.44
CA LEU A 50 -14.84 -4.77 -4.65
C LEU A 50 -15.38 -6.04 -5.31
N SER A 51 -14.67 -7.16 -5.16
CA SER A 51 -15.07 -8.46 -5.69
C SER A 51 -15.87 -9.29 -4.69
N ASP A 52 -15.96 -8.87 -3.43
CA ASP A 52 -16.59 -9.64 -2.36
C ASP A 52 -18.10 -9.31 -2.23
N PRO A 53 -19.00 -10.31 -2.44
CA PRO A 53 -20.45 -10.11 -2.35
C PRO A 53 -20.93 -9.74 -0.94
N THR A 54 -20.10 -9.91 0.10
CA THR A 54 -20.43 -9.55 1.49
C THR A 54 -20.18 -8.07 1.81
N THR A 55 -19.42 -7.36 0.96
CA THR A 55 -19.11 -5.94 1.09
C THR A 55 -19.68 -5.07 -0.06
N PRO A 56 -20.98 -5.19 -0.40
CA PRO A 56 -21.54 -4.48 -1.55
C PRO A 56 -21.57 -2.95 -1.36
N PHE A 57 -21.43 -2.47 -0.12
CA PHE A 57 -21.32 -1.04 0.17
C PHE A 57 -20.00 -0.42 -0.33
N VAL A 58 -18.93 -1.21 -0.39
CA VAL A 58 -17.63 -0.77 -0.92
C VAL A 58 -17.73 -0.57 -2.44
N ALA A 59 -18.30 -1.55 -3.16
CA ALA A 59 -18.53 -1.45 -4.60
C ALA A 59 -19.42 -0.23 -4.95
N ARG A 60 -20.51 -0.02 -4.20
CA ARG A 60 -21.38 1.16 -4.41
C ARG A 60 -20.67 2.49 -4.16
N ALA A 61 -19.87 2.58 -3.09
CA ALA A 61 -19.09 3.79 -2.81
C ALA A 61 -18.06 4.04 -3.90
N PHE A 62 -17.36 3.00 -4.34
CA PHE A 62 -16.39 3.06 -5.43
C PHE A 62 -17.01 3.53 -6.76
N GLU A 63 -18.14 2.96 -7.15
CA GLU A 63 -18.88 3.38 -8.34
C GLU A 63 -19.34 4.84 -8.25
N ARG A 64 -19.87 5.25 -7.10
CA ARG A 64 -20.27 6.64 -6.84
C ARG A 64 -19.09 7.59 -6.96
N LEU A 65 -17.98 7.32 -6.27
CA LEU A 65 -16.79 8.17 -6.28
C LEU A 65 -16.22 8.35 -7.69
N GLN A 66 -16.20 7.28 -8.49
CA GLN A 66 -15.77 7.39 -9.89
C GLN A 66 -16.75 8.16 -10.75
N HIS A 67 -18.06 7.95 -10.55
CA HIS A 67 -19.10 8.72 -11.23
C HIS A 67 -18.96 10.23 -10.92
N ASP A 68 -18.58 10.56 -9.69
CA ASP A 68 -18.37 11.93 -9.21
C ASP A 68 -16.98 12.48 -9.61
N GLY A 69 -16.22 11.73 -10.41
CA GLY A 69 -15.03 12.21 -11.11
C GLY A 69 -13.70 11.79 -10.49
N LEU A 70 -13.68 10.88 -9.51
CA LEU A 70 -12.42 10.25 -9.10
C LEU A 70 -11.93 9.24 -10.13
N THR A 71 -10.62 9.17 -10.33
CA THR A 71 -10.02 8.00 -11.00
C THR A 71 -10.19 6.76 -10.13
N ARG A 72 -10.00 5.57 -10.72
CA ARG A 72 -9.94 4.32 -9.94
C ARG A 72 -8.92 4.43 -8.81
N HIS A 73 -7.74 4.99 -9.10
CA HIS A 73 -6.65 5.16 -8.17
C HIS A 73 -7.05 6.04 -6.97
N GLU A 74 -7.62 7.23 -7.26
CA GLU A 74 -8.12 8.16 -6.24
C GLU A 74 -9.24 7.53 -5.40
N ALA A 75 -10.18 6.82 -6.03
CA ALA A 75 -11.28 6.15 -5.32
C ALA A 75 -10.78 5.01 -4.40
N ILE A 76 -9.79 4.22 -4.85
CA ILE A 76 -9.16 3.20 -4.01
C ILE A 76 -8.44 3.84 -2.82
N HIS A 77 -7.72 4.95 -3.03
CA HIS A 77 -7.09 5.69 -1.92
C HIS A 77 -8.10 6.17 -0.88
N ALA A 78 -9.21 6.77 -1.32
CA ALA A 78 -10.25 7.24 -0.41
C ALA A 78 -10.81 6.09 0.45
N ILE A 79 -11.08 4.94 -0.14
CA ILE A 79 -11.60 3.75 0.56
C ILE A 79 -10.52 3.13 1.47
N ALA A 80 -9.26 3.10 1.02
CA ALA A 80 -8.13 2.58 1.78
C ALA A 80 -7.83 3.43 3.03
N ASP A 81 -8.00 4.75 2.96
CA ASP A 81 -7.84 5.67 4.10
C ASP A 81 -8.84 5.32 5.23
N VAL A 82 -10.10 5.05 4.86
CA VAL A 82 -11.13 4.58 5.81
C VAL A 82 -10.82 3.18 6.34
N ALA A 83 -10.42 2.26 5.47
CA ALA A 83 -10.10 0.88 5.85
C ALA A 83 -8.91 0.81 6.83
N SER A 84 -7.87 1.60 6.58
CA SER A 84 -6.70 1.69 7.47
C SER A 84 -7.05 2.34 8.81
N THR A 85 -7.90 3.38 8.80
CA THR A 85 -8.40 4.01 10.03
C THR A 85 -9.17 3.00 10.89
N GLU A 86 -10.10 2.24 10.29
CA GLU A 86 -10.84 1.22 11.03
C GLU A 86 -9.94 0.07 11.49
N LEU A 87 -8.97 -0.37 10.69
CA LEU A 87 -8.00 -1.39 11.09
C LEU A 87 -7.25 -0.95 12.36
N MET A 88 -6.73 0.27 12.37
CA MET A 88 -6.00 0.80 13.52
C MET A 88 -6.91 0.96 14.74
N ALA A 89 -8.14 1.44 14.55
CA ALA A 89 -9.13 1.52 15.62
C ALA A 89 -9.46 0.13 16.18
N ALA A 90 -9.66 -0.87 15.32
CA ALA A 90 -10.00 -2.22 15.74
C ALA A 90 -8.87 -2.91 16.53
N LEU A 91 -7.62 -2.71 16.10
CA LEU A 91 -6.45 -3.19 16.83
C LEU A 91 -6.30 -2.51 18.18
N SER A 92 -6.55 -1.19 18.25
CA SER A 92 -6.43 -0.42 19.49
C SER A 92 -7.57 -0.70 20.48
N GLU A 93 -8.79 -0.89 19.99
CA GLU A 93 -9.99 -1.14 20.81
C GLU A 93 -10.21 -2.64 21.10
N GLY A 94 -9.48 -3.52 20.40
CA GLY A 94 -9.65 -4.97 20.50
C GLY A 94 -10.96 -5.49 19.88
N ARG A 95 -11.65 -4.69 19.06
CA ARG A 95 -12.91 -5.07 18.39
C ARG A 95 -13.07 -4.36 17.04
N TYR A 96 -13.59 -5.06 16.05
CA TYR A 96 -13.97 -4.47 14.77
C TYR A 96 -15.42 -3.96 14.81
N ASP A 97 -15.64 -2.74 14.34
CA ASP A 97 -16.96 -2.12 14.28
C ASP A 97 -17.45 -1.99 12.82
N ALA A 98 -18.14 -3.03 12.35
CA ALA A 98 -18.64 -3.07 10.98
C ALA A 98 -19.63 -1.94 10.65
N GLY A 99 -20.35 -1.43 11.65
CA GLY A 99 -21.29 -0.33 11.48
C GLY A 99 -20.57 1.00 11.24
N ARG A 100 -19.55 1.28 12.06
CA ARG A 100 -18.67 2.45 11.89
C ARG A 100 -17.95 2.42 10.54
N TYR A 101 -17.38 1.27 10.18
CA TYR A 101 -16.69 1.11 8.89
C TYR A 101 -17.62 1.38 7.70
N ARG A 102 -18.79 0.73 7.69
CA ARG A 102 -19.79 0.93 6.63
C ARG A 102 -20.23 2.39 6.55
N GLY A 103 -20.55 3.01 7.69
CA GLY A 103 -20.98 4.40 7.72
C GLY A 103 -19.93 5.35 7.17
N ALA A 104 -18.65 5.14 7.52
CA ALA A 104 -17.55 5.94 7.00
C ALA A 104 -17.35 5.77 5.48
N ILE A 105 -17.45 4.54 4.95
CA ILE A 105 -17.39 4.29 3.50
C ILE A 105 -18.57 4.93 2.78
N GLU A 106 -19.78 4.81 3.32
CA GLU A 106 -20.97 5.40 2.71
C GLU A 106 -20.94 6.93 2.74
N ALA A 107 -20.27 7.54 3.73
CA ALA A 107 -20.08 8.99 3.85
C ALA A 107 -18.94 9.57 2.99
N LEU A 108 -18.16 8.74 2.28
CA LEU A 108 -17.09 9.24 1.41
C LEU A 108 -17.63 10.16 0.31
N ASP A 109 -16.97 11.31 0.18
CA ASP A 109 -17.19 12.35 -0.82
C ASP A 109 -15.95 12.50 -1.72
N ALA A 110 -16.17 12.75 -3.01
CA ALA A 110 -15.11 12.81 -4.01
C ALA A 110 -14.22 14.06 -3.87
N ASP A 111 -14.81 15.22 -3.59
CA ASP A 111 -14.07 16.47 -3.46
C ASP A 111 -13.22 16.46 -2.18
N GLU A 112 -13.79 16.01 -1.06
CA GLU A 112 -13.05 15.86 0.20
C GLU A 112 -11.91 14.83 0.10
N ALA A 113 -12.10 13.77 -0.69
CA ALA A 113 -11.07 12.76 -0.91
C ALA A 113 -9.88 13.35 -1.67
N ARG A 114 -10.15 14.13 -2.74
CA ARG A 114 -9.11 14.78 -3.53
C ARG A 114 -8.39 15.87 -2.74
N GLU A 115 -9.12 16.67 -1.96
CA GLU A 115 -8.54 17.69 -1.09
C GLU A 115 -7.59 17.06 -0.05
N ARG A 116 -8.03 16.00 0.63
CA ARG A 116 -7.18 15.28 1.60
C ARG A 116 -5.89 14.77 0.99
N GLU A 117 -5.95 14.24 -0.23
CA GLU A 117 -4.75 13.77 -0.92
C GLU A 117 -3.83 14.91 -1.32
N HIS A 118 -4.36 16.01 -1.86
CA HIS A 118 -3.58 17.22 -2.13
C HIS A 118 -2.91 17.77 -0.87
N GLU A 119 -3.61 17.80 0.26
CA GLU A 119 -3.02 18.22 1.52
C GLU A 119 -1.93 17.24 2.01
N ARG A 120 -2.10 15.94 1.77
CA ARG A 120 -1.07 14.93 2.10
C ARG A 120 0.19 15.19 1.30
N ILE A 121 0.06 15.42 -0.01
CA ILE A 121 1.15 15.85 -0.90
C ILE A 121 1.80 17.12 -0.34
N ALA A 122 1.00 18.14 -0.02
CA ALA A 122 1.51 19.44 0.44
C ALA A 122 2.23 19.38 1.80
N ARG A 123 1.80 18.49 2.71
CA ARG A 123 2.42 18.28 4.03
C ARG A 123 3.64 17.36 4.00
N SER A 124 3.89 16.69 2.88
CA SER A 124 5.05 15.83 2.73
C SER A 124 6.30 16.71 2.57
N GLU A 125 7.20 16.70 3.54
CA GLU A 125 8.52 17.31 3.40
C GLU A 125 9.18 16.75 2.13
N PRO A 126 9.80 17.59 1.27
CA PRO A 126 10.55 17.07 0.13
C PRO A 126 11.68 16.20 0.66
N ILE A 127 11.64 14.91 0.33
CA ILE A 127 12.73 13.98 0.64
C ILE A 127 13.97 14.49 -0.06
N THR A 128 14.88 15.11 0.71
CA THR A 128 16.22 15.41 0.24
C THR A 128 17.00 14.10 0.33
N LEU A 129 17.07 13.35 -0.78
CA LEU A 129 17.93 12.18 -0.86
C LEU A 129 19.37 12.63 -0.55
N PRO A 130 20.07 12.03 0.41
CA PRO A 130 21.47 12.30 0.59
C PRO A 130 22.19 11.93 -0.72
N THR A 131 22.89 12.90 -1.31
CA THR A 131 23.78 12.65 -2.45
C THR A 131 24.70 11.50 -2.04
N PRO A 132 24.84 10.43 -2.86
CA PRO A 132 25.78 9.38 -2.53
C PRO A 132 27.17 10.02 -2.43
N GLN A 133 27.68 10.11 -1.21
CA GLN A 133 29.04 10.52 -0.96
C GLN A 133 29.91 9.48 -1.64
N ALA A 134 30.70 9.92 -2.62
CA ALA A 134 31.65 9.07 -3.31
C ALA A 134 32.45 8.29 -2.25
N ALA A 135 32.39 6.95 -2.35
CA ALA A 135 33.18 6.07 -1.50
C ALA A 135 34.66 6.27 -1.86
N GLU A 136 35.30 7.20 -1.17
CA GLU A 136 36.75 7.28 -1.07
C GLU A 136 37.14 6.68 0.29
N GLY A 137 37.91 5.59 0.28
CA GLY A 137 38.42 4.98 1.51
C GLY A 137 38.87 3.54 1.36
N GLU A 138 40.12 3.37 0.96
CA GLU A 138 40.89 2.13 0.84
C GLU A 138 40.94 1.31 2.15
N GLY A 139 41.00 -0.02 2.02
CA GLY A 139 41.25 -0.95 3.12
C GLY A 139 41.76 -2.29 2.58
N GLU A 140 43.06 -2.50 2.73
CA GLU A 140 43.88 -3.60 2.22
C GLU A 140 43.40 -4.99 2.71
N GLY A 141 43.19 -5.92 1.78
CA GLY A 141 42.92 -7.33 2.07
C GLY A 141 44.21 -8.15 2.09
N GLU A 142 44.79 -8.33 3.27
CA GLU A 142 45.88 -9.28 3.52
C GLU A 142 45.37 -10.72 3.41
N GLN A 143 45.90 -11.49 2.45
CA GLN A 143 45.57 -12.90 2.28
C GLN A 143 46.28 -13.74 3.34
N VAL A 144 45.54 -14.26 4.31
CA VAL A 144 46.06 -15.27 5.25
C VAL A 144 45.81 -16.67 4.68
N LEU A 145 46.89 -17.24 4.19
CA LEU A 145 47.06 -18.64 3.76
C LEU A 145 46.93 -19.58 4.96
N MET A 146 45.82 -20.31 5.09
CA MET A 146 45.66 -21.35 6.12
C MET A 146 46.31 -22.65 5.64
N LYS A 147 47.52 -22.94 6.15
CA LYS A 147 48.14 -24.27 6.07
C LYS A 147 47.38 -25.22 7.00
N VAL A 148 46.96 -26.37 6.48
CA VAL A 148 46.47 -27.50 7.29
C VAL A 148 47.55 -28.59 7.23
N GLU A 149 48.31 -28.71 8.31
CA GLU A 149 49.14 -29.87 8.62
C GLU A 149 48.77 -30.31 10.05
N GLY A 150 48.57 -31.61 10.27
CA GLY A 150 48.45 -32.18 11.60
C GLY A 150 47.59 -33.43 11.68
N ASP A 151 48.26 -34.58 11.51
CA ASP A 151 47.80 -35.94 11.79
C ASP A 151 47.43 -36.20 13.27
N ASP A 152 46.73 -37.32 13.43
CA ASP A 152 46.71 -38.29 14.55
C ASP A 152 45.68 -38.21 15.70
N LEU A 153 44.75 -39.20 15.60
CA LEU A 153 44.34 -40.20 16.62
C LEU A 153 43.45 -39.76 17.81
N PRO A 154 42.64 -40.66 18.41
CA PRO A 154 42.73 -42.14 18.47
C PRO A 154 41.73 -42.96 17.64
#